data_AF-A0A1H9RF65-F1
#
_entry.id   AF-A0A1H9RF65-F1
#
_cell.length_a   1.000
_cell.length_b   1.000
_cell.length_c   1.000
_cell.angle_alpha   90.00
_cell.angle_beta   90.00
_cell.angle_gamma   90.00
#
_symmetry.space_group_name_H-M   'P 1'
#
loop_
_entity.id
_entity.type
_entity.pdbx_description
1 polymer ?
#
loop_
_entity_poly.entity_id
_entity_poly.type
_entity_poly.pdbx_seq_one_letter_code
_entity_poly.pdbx_strand_id
1 'polypeptide(L)'
;MTITLDQLTQAIASERLEAACLRQPHFTAHVLRSCAEGHPFRDFAHGTLDAVLELPEGKFSLRIRWEAEGQSQAEHGWICREALHMNGDGIFSDVPILDEDGAPLAADADELVGLAYEFFSYQDIEPAITPVLPMRPEPEFASGPDADLFRPWHGRRKRHGR
;
A
#
# COMPACT_ATOMS: atom_id res chain seq x y z
N MET A 1 -6.42 11.63 -25.26
CA MET A 1 -6.37 12.82 -24.39
C MET A 1 -5.07 12.74 -23.60
N THR A 2 -4.60 13.85 -23.03
CA THR A 2 -3.41 13.92 -22.18
C THR A 2 -3.77 14.79 -20.98
N ILE A 3 -3.11 14.58 -19.84
CA ILE A 3 -3.27 15.40 -18.63
C ILE A 3 -1.90 15.89 -18.18
N THR A 4 -1.80 17.09 -17.65
CA THR A 4 -0.55 17.55 -17.02
C THR A 4 -0.47 17.06 -15.57
N LEU A 5 0.74 16.95 -15.03
CA LEU A 5 0.96 16.59 -13.63
C LEU A 5 0.21 17.55 -12.69
N ASP A 6 0.28 18.87 -12.94
CA ASP A 6 -0.43 19.87 -12.14
C ASP A 6 -1.96 19.66 -12.14
N GLN A 7 -2.55 19.38 -13.31
CA GLN A 7 -3.98 19.08 -13.40
C GLN A 7 -4.36 17.82 -12.61
N LEU A 8 -3.52 16.77 -12.70
CA LEU A 8 -3.72 15.52 -11.98
C LEU A 8 -3.59 15.74 -10.46
N THR A 9 -2.58 16.48 -10.01
CA THR A 9 -2.39 16.86 -8.60
C THR A 9 -3.60 17.61 -8.05
N GLN A 10 -4.11 18.60 -8.80
CA GLN A 10 -5.30 19.35 -8.40
C GLN A 10 -6.57 18.48 -8.34
N ALA A 11 -6.68 17.46 -9.20
CA ALA A 11 -7.81 16.55 -9.21
C ALA A 11 -7.77 15.56 -8.03
N ILE A 12 -6.57 15.14 -7.63
CA ILE A 12 -6.33 14.17 -6.55
C ILE A 12 -6.40 14.83 -5.16
N ALA A 13 -6.18 16.14 -5.06
CA ALA A 13 -6.30 16.89 -3.82
C ALA A 13 -7.67 16.65 -3.16
N SER A 14 -7.67 16.23 -1.88
CA SER A 14 -8.83 15.74 -1.14
C SER A 14 -10.06 16.65 -1.19
N GLU A 15 -9.87 17.98 -1.24
CA GLU A 15 -10.96 18.97 -1.30
C GLU A 15 -11.70 19.00 -2.65
N ARG A 16 -11.07 18.49 -3.72
CA ARG A 16 -11.60 18.51 -5.09
C ARG A 16 -11.89 17.12 -5.63
N LEU A 17 -11.42 16.07 -4.95
CA LEU A 17 -11.52 14.69 -5.39
C LEU A 17 -12.96 14.26 -5.74
N GLU A 18 -13.93 14.58 -4.89
CA GLU A 18 -15.35 14.23 -5.13
C GLU A 18 -15.94 14.98 -6.33
N ALA A 19 -15.49 16.21 -6.59
CA ALA A 19 -15.97 17.03 -7.70
C ALA A 19 -15.26 16.71 -9.02
N ALA A 20 -14.02 16.23 -8.95
CA ALA A 20 -13.20 15.89 -10.10
C ALA A 20 -13.49 14.49 -10.64
N CYS A 21 -13.80 13.53 -9.75
CA CYS A 21 -14.06 12.15 -10.15
C CYS A 21 -15.49 11.95 -10.65
N LEU A 22 -15.64 11.25 -11.77
CA LEU A 22 -16.94 10.83 -12.32
C LEU A 22 -17.66 9.82 -11.40
N ARG A 23 -16.90 9.10 -10.59
CA ARG A 23 -17.35 8.12 -9.60
C ARG A 23 -16.48 8.18 -8.36
N GLN A 24 -17.03 7.73 -7.23
CA GLN A 24 -16.22 7.60 -6.02
C GLN A 24 -15.03 6.64 -6.28
N PRO A 25 -13.84 6.98 -5.76
CA PRO A 25 -12.70 6.09 -5.82
C PRO A 25 -13.04 4.74 -5.20
N HIS A 26 -12.66 3.66 -5.88
CA HIS A 26 -12.77 2.31 -5.32
C HIS A 26 -11.38 1.76 -5.05
N PHE A 27 -11.25 1.13 -3.90
CA PHE A 27 -10.01 0.53 -3.42
C PHE A 27 -10.04 -0.99 -3.64
N THR A 28 -8.96 -1.52 -4.18
CA THR A 28 -8.77 -2.96 -4.39
C THR A 28 -7.43 -3.38 -3.81
N ALA A 29 -7.46 -4.19 -2.76
CA ALA A 29 -6.26 -4.77 -2.18
C ALA A 29 -5.92 -6.11 -2.84
N HIS A 30 -4.65 -6.33 -3.15
CA HIS A 30 -4.13 -7.59 -3.68
C HIS A 30 -3.03 -8.12 -2.78
N VAL A 31 -3.17 -9.36 -2.31
CA VAL A 31 -2.11 -10.05 -1.57
C VAL A 31 -1.13 -10.67 -2.56
N LEU A 32 0.16 -10.34 -2.41
CA LEU A 32 1.23 -10.92 -3.23
C LEU A 32 1.95 -12.05 -2.52
N ARG A 33 2.09 -11.94 -1.21
CA ARG A 33 2.62 -13.01 -0.36
C ARG A 33 2.03 -12.91 1.02
N SER A 34 1.79 -14.06 1.64
CA SER A 34 1.36 -14.14 3.02
C SER A 34 1.81 -15.43 3.70
N CYS A 35 1.81 -15.40 5.02
CA CYS A 35 2.04 -16.50 5.93
C CYS A 35 1.19 -16.27 7.19
N ALA A 36 0.39 -17.25 7.60
CA ALA A 36 -0.47 -17.17 8.79
C ALA A 36 -0.40 -18.49 9.55
N GLU A 37 0.58 -18.60 10.43
CA GLU A 37 0.84 -19.75 11.31
C GLU A 37 0.31 -19.52 12.74
N GLY A 38 -0.23 -18.32 13.03
CA GLY A 38 -0.72 -17.95 14.36
C GLY A 38 0.39 -17.46 15.29
N HIS A 39 1.62 -17.32 14.77
CA HIS A 39 2.76 -16.83 15.53
C HIS A 39 3.08 -15.38 15.13
N PRO A 40 3.02 -14.39 16.05
CA PRO A 40 3.13 -12.96 15.70
C PRO A 40 4.40 -12.60 14.94
N PHE A 41 5.51 -13.32 15.17
CA PHE A 41 6.79 -13.06 14.51
C PHE A 41 6.97 -13.78 13.17
N ARG A 42 6.05 -14.68 12.79
CA ARG A 42 6.10 -15.42 11.52
C ARG A 42 4.95 -15.05 10.60
N ASP A 43 3.89 -14.52 11.16
CA ASP A 43 2.74 -14.04 10.43
C ASP A 43 3.08 -12.74 9.71
N PHE A 44 3.01 -12.77 8.38
CA PHE A 44 3.20 -11.59 7.54
C PHE A 44 2.27 -11.66 6.33
N ALA A 45 1.89 -10.51 5.80
CA ALA A 45 1.34 -10.39 4.47
C ALA A 45 1.85 -9.10 3.82
N HIS A 46 1.98 -9.08 2.51
CA HIS A 46 2.23 -7.85 1.78
C HIS A 46 1.64 -7.91 0.38
N GLY A 47 1.39 -6.74 -0.19
CA GLY A 47 0.56 -6.63 -1.36
C GLY A 47 0.63 -5.27 -2.02
N THR A 48 -0.30 -5.05 -2.94
CA THR A 48 -0.62 -3.74 -3.51
C THR A 48 -2.01 -3.31 -3.08
N LEU A 49 -2.21 -2.01 -2.93
CA LEU A 49 -3.52 -1.39 -2.81
C LEU A 49 -3.68 -0.45 -3.99
N ASP A 50 -4.69 -0.72 -4.81
CA ASP A 50 -5.00 0.04 -6.00
C ASP A 50 -6.24 0.90 -5.75
N ALA A 51 -6.15 2.19 -6.04
CA ALA A 51 -7.28 3.11 -6.07
C ALA A 51 -7.51 3.55 -7.50
N VAL A 52 -8.74 3.43 -7.97
CA VAL A 52 -9.10 3.81 -9.34
C VAL A 52 -9.89 5.11 -9.34
N LEU A 53 -9.37 6.08 -10.07
CA LEU A 53 -9.98 7.37 -10.33
C LEU A 53 -10.46 7.43 -11.78
N GLU A 54 -11.73 7.71 -11.98
CA GLU A 54 -12.31 7.98 -13.30
C GLU A 54 -12.43 9.50 -13.46
N LEU A 55 -11.50 10.13 -14.19
CA LEU A 55 -11.51 11.55 -14.52
C LEU A 55 -12.03 11.78 -15.95
N PRO A 56 -12.44 13.00 -16.33
CA PRO A 56 -12.84 13.30 -17.71
C PRO A 56 -11.79 12.95 -18.77
N GLU A 57 -10.51 13.05 -18.41
CA GLU A 57 -9.37 12.78 -19.28
C GLU A 57 -9.12 11.27 -19.48
N GLY A 58 -9.52 10.45 -18.51
CA GLY A 58 -9.28 9.01 -18.55
C GLY A 58 -9.35 8.32 -17.18
N LYS A 59 -9.01 7.04 -17.18
CA LYS A 59 -8.90 6.22 -15.97
C LYS A 59 -7.47 6.26 -15.44
N PHE A 60 -7.32 6.47 -14.14
CA PHE A 60 -6.06 6.50 -13.43
C PHE A 60 -6.10 5.48 -12.31
N SER A 61 -5.10 4.61 -12.24
CA SER A 61 -4.92 3.64 -11.16
C SER A 61 -3.73 4.08 -10.32
N LEU A 62 -4.01 4.57 -9.11
CA LEU A 62 -3.00 4.90 -8.12
C LEU A 62 -2.68 3.62 -7.35
N ARG A 63 -1.40 3.33 -7.16
CA ARG A 63 -0.94 2.12 -6.47
C ARG A 63 0.03 2.46 -5.35
N ILE A 64 -0.19 1.85 -4.20
CA ILE A 64 0.81 1.76 -3.12
C ILE A 64 1.10 0.30 -2.74
N ARG A 65 2.26 0.07 -2.11
CA ARG A 65 2.62 -1.17 -1.44
C ARG A 65 2.16 -1.12 0.01
N TRP A 66 1.67 -2.25 0.50
CA TRP A 66 1.34 -2.42 1.92
C TRP A 66 1.95 -3.70 2.47
N GLU A 67 2.17 -3.69 3.77
CA GLU A 67 2.52 -4.86 4.57
C GLU A 67 1.61 -4.97 5.78
N ALA A 68 1.44 -6.20 6.26
CA ALA A 68 0.72 -6.51 7.47
C ALA A 68 1.52 -7.48 8.32
N GLU A 69 1.56 -7.22 9.62
CA GLU A 69 2.20 -8.08 10.63
C GLU A 69 1.16 -8.68 11.56
N GLY A 70 1.36 -9.93 11.97
CA GLY A 70 0.49 -10.56 12.96
C GLY A 70 0.68 -9.94 14.34
N GLN A 71 -0.44 -9.63 15.01
CA GLN A 71 -0.42 -9.18 16.40
C GLN A 71 -0.17 -10.31 17.41
N SER A 72 0.28 -9.96 18.62
CA SER A 72 0.58 -10.91 19.71
C SER A 72 -0.61 -11.79 20.08
N GLN A 73 -1.82 -11.24 20.07
CA GLN A 73 -3.06 -11.98 20.25
C GLN A 73 -3.74 -12.14 18.89
N ALA A 74 -4.19 -13.36 18.57
CA ALA A 74 -4.85 -13.67 17.29
C ALA A 74 -6.16 -12.87 17.10
N GLU A 75 -6.87 -12.58 18.19
CA GLU A 75 -8.09 -11.76 18.21
C GLU A 75 -7.87 -10.31 17.75
N HIS A 76 -6.65 -9.79 17.88
CA HIS A 76 -6.28 -8.48 17.36
C HIS A 76 -5.85 -8.50 15.89
N GLY A 77 -5.84 -9.68 15.25
CA GLY A 77 -5.65 -9.83 13.82
C GLY A 77 -4.29 -9.34 13.33
N TRP A 78 -4.32 -8.33 12.47
CA TRP A 78 -3.17 -7.82 11.71
C TRP A 78 -2.96 -6.33 12.00
N ILE A 79 -1.73 -5.86 11.88
CA ILE A 79 -1.43 -4.41 11.79
C ILE A 79 -1.04 -4.12 10.36
N CYS A 80 -1.83 -3.33 9.65
CA CYS A 80 -1.56 -2.92 8.28
C CYS A 80 -0.78 -1.60 8.25
N ARG A 81 0.17 -1.47 7.32
CA ARG A 81 0.87 -0.21 7.05
C ARG A 81 1.40 -0.16 5.63
N GLU A 82 1.72 1.04 5.19
CA GLU A 82 2.39 1.29 3.93
C GLU A 82 3.80 0.69 3.94
N ALA A 83 4.22 0.11 2.80
CA ALA A 83 5.50 -0.56 2.64
C ALA A 83 6.41 0.22 1.68
N LEU A 84 6.77 1.45 2.05
CA LEU A 84 7.58 2.39 1.26
C LEU A 84 8.96 1.88 0.79
N HIS A 85 9.40 0.77 1.38
CA HIS A 85 10.66 0.11 1.02
C HIS A 85 10.51 -0.90 -0.14
N MET A 86 9.27 -1.14 -0.60
CA MET A 86 8.95 -2.05 -1.69
C MET A 86 8.71 -1.26 -2.99
N ASN A 87 9.14 -1.81 -4.12
CA ASN A 87 8.91 -1.19 -5.44
C ASN A 87 7.52 -1.55 -6.00
N GLY A 88 7.07 -0.74 -6.96
CA GLY A 88 5.85 -0.97 -7.75
C GLY A 88 4.72 0.02 -7.48
N ASP A 89 5.01 1.10 -6.75
CA ASP A 89 4.12 2.23 -6.55
C ASP A 89 4.08 3.14 -7.77
N GLY A 90 3.03 3.96 -7.85
CA GLY A 90 2.91 4.95 -8.91
C GLY A 90 1.49 5.14 -9.42
N ILE A 91 1.39 5.83 -10.56
CA ILE A 91 0.11 6.13 -11.21
C ILE A 91 0.12 5.57 -12.63
N PHE A 92 -0.80 4.65 -12.89
CA PHE A 92 -0.95 3.99 -14.17
C PHE A 92 -2.16 4.56 -14.92
N SER A 93 -1.99 4.88 -16.19
CA SER A 93 -3.07 5.38 -17.03
C SER A 93 -2.86 4.98 -18.49
N ASP A 94 -3.97 4.90 -19.23
CA ASP A 94 -3.96 4.73 -20.68
C ASP A 94 -3.67 6.06 -21.42
N VAL A 95 -3.78 7.19 -20.71
CA VAL A 95 -3.45 8.51 -21.25
C VAL A 95 -2.10 8.99 -20.72
N PRO A 96 -1.27 9.64 -21.55
CA PRO A 96 -0.02 10.22 -21.08
C PRO A 96 -0.24 11.29 -20.01
N ILE A 97 0.52 11.18 -18.92
CA ILE A 97 0.68 12.22 -17.91
C ILE A 97 1.94 12.99 -18.25
N LEU A 98 1.83 14.30 -18.46
CA LEU A 98 2.93 15.14 -18.90
C LEU A 98 3.50 15.95 -17.74
N ASP A 99 4.83 16.08 -17.67
CA ASP A 99 5.51 16.99 -16.74
C ASP A 99 5.37 18.47 -17.17
N GLU A 100 6.05 19.36 -16.45
CA GLU A 100 6.05 20.81 -16.72
C GLU A 100 6.66 21.17 -18.09
N ASP A 101 7.59 20.35 -18.59
CA ASP A 101 8.24 20.51 -19.88
C ASP A 101 7.46 19.85 -21.04
N GLY A 102 6.35 19.18 -20.73
CA GLY A 102 5.50 18.47 -21.67
C GLY A 102 6.02 17.08 -22.06
N ALA A 103 7.00 16.54 -21.34
CA ALA A 103 7.48 15.18 -21.53
C ALA A 103 6.61 14.18 -20.76
N PRO A 104 6.36 12.98 -21.31
CA PRO A 104 5.56 11.96 -20.64
C PRO A 104 6.30 11.34 -19.47
N LEU A 105 5.65 11.31 -18.30
CA LEU A 105 6.15 10.66 -17.10
C LEU A 105 5.91 9.14 -17.16
N ALA A 106 6.91 8.38 -16.71
CA ALA A 106 6.73 6.96 -16.44
C ALA A 106 5.88 6.77 -15.17
N ALA A 107 5.12 5.68 -15.08
CA ALA A 107 4.23 5.43 -13.94
C ALA A 107 4.96 5.41 -12.59
N ASP A 108 6.21 4.97 -12.59
CA ASP A 108 7.12 4.87 -11.44
C ASP A 108 8.06 6.07 -11.28
N ALA A 109 7.80 7.18 -11.99
CA ALA A 109 8.50 8.44 -11.77
C ALA A 109 8.25 8.95 -10.34
N ASP A 110 9.28 9.54 -9.72
CA ASP A 110 9.25 9.98 -8.31
C ASP A 110 8.05 10.92 -8.03
N GLU A 111 7.68 11.77 -8.99
CA GLU A 111 6.55 12.68 -8.91
C GLU A 111 5.21 11.94 -8.80
N LEU A 112 5.01 10.88 -9.59
CA LEU A 112 3.77 10.10 -9.57
C LEU A 112 3.72 9.15 -8.36
N VAL A 113 4.86 8.61 -7.96
CA VAL A 113 4.98 7.83 -6.72
C VAL A 113 4.64 8.70 -5.51
N GLY A 114 5.21 9.91 -5.44
CA GLY A 114 4.93 10.88 -4.37
C GLY A 114 3.45 11.27 -4.31
N LEU A 115 2.83 11.52 -5.47
CA LEU A 115 1.40 11.87 -5.56
C LEU A 115 0.48 10.71 -5.16
N ALA A 116 0.81 9.47 -5.56
CA ALA A 116 0.06 8.30 -5.11
C ALA A 116 0.17 8.14 -3.58
N TYR A 117 1.37 8.26 -3.03
CA TYR A 117 1.59 8.22 -1.58
C TYR A 117 0.77 9.30 -0.84
N GLU A 118 0.83 10.54 -1.30
CA GLU A 118 0.09 11.64 -0.69
C GLU A 118 -1.42 11.35 -0.65
N PHE A 119 -1.98 10.86 -1.77
CA PHE A 119 -3.39 10.46 -1.83
C PHE A 119 -3.75 9.42 -0.76
N PHE A 120 -2.98 8.34 -0.65
CA PHE A 120 -3.26 7.27 0.30
C PHE A 120 -2.97 7.65 1.75
N SER A 121 -2.04 8.57 2.00
CA SER A 121 -1.70 9.04 3.35
C SER A 121 -2.88 9.71 4.09
N TYR A 122 -3.86 10.21 3.33
CA TYR A 122 -5.11 10.77 3.86
C TYR A 122 -6.25 9.76 3.99
N GLN A 123 -6.07 8.52 3.52
CA GLN A 123 -7.09 7.48 3.54
C GLN A 123 -6.85 6.51 4.70
N ASP A 124 -7.95 5.99 5.25
CA ASP A 124 -7.86 4.81 6.10
C ASP A 124 -7.74 3.56 5.21
N ILE A 125 -6.52 3.04 5.06
CA ILE A 125 -6.22 1.90 4.18
C ILE A 125 -6.56 0.55 4.83
N GLU A 126 -6.65 0.49 6.16
CA GLU A 126 -6.85 -0.75 6.90
C GLU A 126 -8.19 -1.43 6.57
N PRO A 127 -9.33 -0.71 6.46
CA PRO A 127 -10.59 -1.29 6.01
C PRO A 127 -10.55 -1.90 4.61
N ALA A 128 -9.69 -1.39 3.73
CA ALA A 128 -9.54 -1.93 2.37
C ALA A 128 -8.65 -3.17 2.31
N ILE A 129 -7.66 -3.27 3.21
CA ILE A 129 -6.68 -4.38 3.25
C ILE A 129 -7.19 -5.55 4.09
N THR A 130 -7.78 -5.29 5.25
CA THR A 130 -8.19 -6.32 6.21
C THR A 130 -9.03 -7.45 5.59
N PRO A 131 -10.01 -7.19 4.70
CA PRO A 131 -10.82 -8.25 4.11
C PRO A 131 -10.06 -9.27 3.24
N VAL A 132 -8.87 -8.91 2.73
CA VAL A 132 -8.07 -9.80 1.89
C VAL A 132 -7.00 -10.57 2.68
N LEU A 133 -6.83 -10.26 3.97
CA LEU A 133 -5.85 -10.92 4.81
C LEU A 133 -6.30 -12.34 5.20
N PRO A 134 -5.37 -13.30 5.27
CA PRO A 134 -5.71 -14.64 5.74
C PRO A 134 -6.12 -14.61 7.21
N MET A 135 -7.07 -15.46 7.57
CA MET A 135 -7.43 -15.71 8.96
C MET A 135 -6.23 -16.30 9.69
N ARG A 136 -5.89 -15.74 10.85
CA ARG A 136 -4.81 -16.24 11.70
C ARG A 136 -5.34 -17.37 12.57
N PRO A 137 -4.71 -18.55 12.60
CA PRO A 137 -5.09 -19.59 13.54
C PRO A 137 -4.77 -19.15 14.97
N GLU A 138 -5.47 -19.72 15.94
CA GLU A 138 -5.08 -19.56 17.34
C GLU A 138 -3.65 -20.09 17.52
N PRO A 139 -2.78 -19.38 18.26
CA PRO A 139 -1.45 -19.88 18.53
C PRO A 139 -1.55 -21.24 19.22
N GLU A 140 -1.09 -22.30 18.58
CA GLU A 140 -0.73 -23.53 19.27
C GLU A 140 0.42 -23.17 20.20
N PHE A 141 0.12 -22.85 21.46
CA PHE A 141 1.14 -22.60 22.48
C PHE A 141 1.95 -23.89 22.68
N ALA A 142 2.96 -24.12 21.86
CA ALA A 142 4.11 -24.89 22.29
C ALA A 142 4.80 -24.02 23.33
N SER A 143 4.62 -24.36 24.60
CA SER A 143 5.32 -23.77 25.75
C SER A 143 6.84 -23.91 25.56
N GLY A 144 7.43 -23.01 24.77
CA GLY A 144 8.81 -23.05 24.34
C GLY A 144 9.52 -21.74 24.66
N PRO A 145 10.85 -21.77 24.87
CA PRO A 145 11.63 -20.67 25.43
C PRO A 145 11.72 -19.41 24.54
N ASP A 146 11.08 -19.38 23.37
CA ASP A 146 11.06 -18.23 22.45
C ASP A 146 9.99 -17.17 22.79
N ALA A 147 9.15 -17.41 23.81
CA ALA A 147 8.11 -16.47 24.25
C ALA A 147 8.65 -15.12 24.77
N ASP A 148 9.94 -15.05 25.15
CA ASP A 148 10.55 -13.88 25.80
C ASP A 148 11.35 -12.94 24.88
N LEU A 149 11.37 -13.17 23.56
CA LEU A 149 12.21 -12.40 22.63
C LEU A 149 11.41 -11.46 21.74
N PHE A 150 10.72 -10.48 22.33
CA PHE A 150 10.30 -9.29 21.59
C PHE A 150 11.54 -8.54 21.09
N ARG A 151 11.85 -8.66 19.79
CA ARG A 151 12.76 -7.76 19.07
C ARG A 151 12.08 -7.30 17.78
N PRO A 152 11.82 -5.99 17.61
CA PRO A 152 11.35 -5.43 16.35
C PRO A 152 12.27 -5.82 15.19
N TRP A 153 11.69 -6.10 14.02
CA TRP A 153 12.41 -6.56 12.82
C TRP A 153 13.54 -5.60 12.42
N HIS A 154 13.41 -4.31 12.72
CA HIS A 154 14.41 -3.27 12.41
C HIS A 154 15.75 -3.38 13.18
N GLY A 155 15.90 -4.35 14.09
CA GLY A 155 17.14 -4.57 14.86
C GLY A 155 18.15 -5.56 14.25
N ARG A 156 17.85 -6.21 13.12
CA ARG A 156 18.72 -7.27 12.57
C ARG A 156 19.94 -6.68 11.85
N ARG A 157 20.93 -6.19 12.60
CA ARG A 157 22.27 -5.89 12.08
C ARG A 157 22.79 -7.10 11.30
N LYS A 158 23.24 -6.86 10.07
CA LYS A 158 23.97 -7.82 9.22
C LYS A 158 25.07 -8.47 10.06
N ARG A 159 25.01 -9.80 10.24
CA ARG A 159 26.18 -10.56 10.67
C ARG A 159 27.20 -10.46 9.55
N HIS A 160 28.21 -9.61 9.70
CA HIS A 160 29.44 -9.76 8.94
C HIS A 160 30.13 -11.02 9.46
N GLY A 161 30.17 -12.04 8.60
CA GLY A 161 30.99 -13.21 8.82
C GLY A 161 32.47 -12.83 8.78
N ARG A 162 33.22 -13.37 9.73
CA ARG A 162 34.61 -13.77 9.57
C ARG A 162 34.70 -15.24 9.95
#